data_AF-A0A963IA35-F1
#
_entry.id   AF-A0A963IA35-F1
#
_cell.length_a   1.000
_cell.length_b   1.000
_cell.length_c   1.000
_cell.angle_alpha   90.00
_cell.angle_beta   90.00
_cell.angle_gamma   90.00
#
_symmetry.space_group_name_H-M   'P 1'
#
loop_
_entity.id
_entity.type
_entity.pdbx_description
1 polymer ?
#
loop_
_entity_poly.entity_id
_entity_poly.type
_entity_poly.pdbx_seq_one_letter_code
_entity_poly.pdbx_strand_id
1 'polypeptide(L)' 'MAKYDLSPQAERSLIQISDYTLKNFGERQRKKYLTALRKQMRAAAANPKKGRQR' A
#
# COMPACT_ATOMS: atom_id res chain seq x y z
N MET A 1 -17.20 -2.68 -2.22
CA MET A 1 -15.73 -2.55 -2.19
C MET A 1 -15.13 -3.95 -2.28
N ALA A 2 -14.16 -4.19 -3.16
CA ALA A 2 -13.46 -5.47 -3.19
C ALA A 2 -12.80 -5.71 -1.83
N LYS A 3 -13.16 -6.83 -1.17
CA LYS A 3 -12.57 -7.23 0.11
C LYS A 3 -11.23 -7.90 -0.21
N TYR A 4 -10.18 -7.46 0.46
CA TYR A 4 -8.86 -8.10 0.41
C TYR A 4 -8.29 -8.09 1.83
N ASP A 5 -7.59 -9.16 2.16
CA ASP A 5 -6.92 -9.29 3.44
C ASP A 5 -5.44 -8.97 3.27
N LEU A 6 -4.88 -8.31 4.28
CA LEU A 6 -3.44 -8.10 4.38
C LEU A 6 -2.85 -9.20 5.25
N SER A 7 -1.75 -9.80 4.79
CA SER A 7 -0.98 -10.67 5.67
C SER A 7 -0.35 -9.84 6.78
N PRO A 8 -0.04 -10.43 7.96
CA PRO A 8 0.67 -9.73 9.02
C PRO A 8 2.00 -9.11 8.57
N GLN A 9 2.67 -9.76 7.60
CA GLN A 9 3.88 -9.22 7.00
C GLN A 9 3.60 -7.98 6.15
N ALA A 10 2.51 -7.97 5.36
CA ALA A 10 2.13 -6.81 4.55
C ALA A 10 1.78 -5.60 5.42
N GLU A 11 1.11 -5.81 6.55
CA GLU A 11 0.82 -4.75 7.52
C GLU A 11 2.11 -4.15 8.12
N ARG A 12 3.05 -5.01 8.55
CA ARG A 12 4.36 -4.57 9.03
C ARG A 12 5.12 -3.76 7.97
N SER A 13 5.10 -4.20 6.72
CA SER A 13 5.71 -3.47 5.62
C SER A 13 5.09 -2.08 5.41
N LEU A 14 3.76 -1.95 5.53
CA LEU A 14 3.09 -0.65 5.43
C LEU A 14 3.51 0.32 6.55
N ILE A 15 3.70 -0.19 7.77
CA ILE A 15 4.21 0.59 8.90
C ILE A 15 5.64 1.06 8.61
N GLN A 16 6.53 0.15 8.19
CA GLN A 16 7.92 0.48 7.85
C GLN A 16 8.00 1.53 6.72
N ILE A 17 7.18 1.38 5.69
CA ILE A 17 7.07 2.36 4.59
C ILE A 17 6.59 3.71 5.14
N SER A 18 5.57 3.72 6.00
CA SER A 18 5.06 4.94 6.63
C SER A 18 6.16 5.67 7.41
N ASP A 19 6.88 4.96 8.26
CA ASP A 19 7.91 5.52 9.14
C ASP A 19 9.12 6.01 8.36
N TYR A 20 9.57 5.22 7.38
CA TYR A 20 10.64 5.62 6.47
C TYR A 20 10.26 6.88 5.68
N THR A 21 9.04 6.92 5.14
CA THR A 21 8.60 8.06 4.34
C THR A 21 8.46 9.31 5.19
N LEU A 22 7.96 9.17 6.43
CA LEU A 22 7.88 10.26 7.39
C LEU A 22 9.26 10.83 7.71
N LYS A 23 10.20 9.96 8.06
CA LYS A 23 11.54 10.33 8.50
C LYS A 23 12.33 11.05 7.41
N ASN A 24 12.21 10.61 6.16
CA ASN A 24 13.04 11.10 5.06
C ASN A 24 12.39 12.22 4.23
N PHE A 25 11.06 12.25 4.14
CA PHE A 25 10.35 13.15 3.21
C PHE A 25 9.22 13.95 3.85
N GLY A 26 8.97 13.76 5.15
CA GLY A 26 7.96 14.48 5.90
C GLY A 26 6.52 14.00 5.65
N GLU A 27 5.60 14.61 6.37
CA GLU A 27 4.23 14.13 6.51
C GLU A 27 3.39 14.25 5.24
N ARG A 28 3.61 15.31 4.46
CA ARG A 28 2.93 15.51 3.17
C ARG A 28 3.23 14.35 2.21
N GLN A 29 4.49 13.94 2.12
CA GLN A 29 4.90 12.87 1.23
C GLN A 29 4.44 11.51 1.74
N ARG A 30 4.52 11.26 3.05
CA ARG A 30 3.95 10.06 3.70
C ARG A 30 2.48 9.87 3.32
N LYS A 31 1.65 10.90 3.51
CA LYS A 31 0.21 10.83 3.24
C LYS A 31 -0.06 10.57 1.75
N LYS A 32 0.65 11.27 0.86
CA LYS A 32 0.54 11.07 -0.59
C LYS A 32 0.89 9.64 -0.99
N TYR A 33 2.00 9.12 -0.49
CA TYR A 33 2.51 7.80 -0.84
C TYR A 33 1.59 6.66 -0.34
N LEU A 34 1.18 6.71 0.93
CA LEU A 34 0.25 5.73 1.49
C LEU A 34 -1.12 5.75 0.80
N THR A 35 -1.59 6.93 0.39
CA THR A 35 -2.84 7.06 -0.38
C THR A 35 -2.73 6.39 -1.76
N ALA A 36 -1.60 6.58 -2.45
CA ALA A 36 -1.34 5.93 -3.73
C ALA A 36 -1.29 4.40 -3.60
N LEU A 37 -0.57 3.89 -2.58
CA LEU A 37 -0.52 2.47 -2.23
C LEU A 37 -1.93 1.89 -2.00
N ARG A 38 -2.74 2.56 -1.18
CA ARG A 38 -4.13 2.12 -0.91
C ARG A 38 -4.98 2.07 -2.19
N LYS A 39 -4.81 3.02 -3.09
CA LYS A 39 -5.50 3.06 -4.38
C LYS A 39 -5.08 1.86 -5.25
N GLN A 40 -3.78 1.56 -5.33
CA GLN A 40 -3.27 0.39 -6.05
C GLN A 40 -3.76 -0.92 -5.46
N MET A 41 -3.73 -1.10 -4.14
CA MET A 41 -4.24 -2.32 -3.49
C MET A 41 -5.73 -2.54 -3.78
N ARG A 42 -6.55 -1.48 -3.73
CA ARG A 42 -7.97 -1.55 -4.10
C ARG A 42 -8.16 -1.89 -5.58
N ALA A 43 -7.35 -1.32 -6.47
CA ALA A 43 -7.42 -1.60 -7.90
C ALA A 43 -7.01 -3.05 -8.22
N ALA A 44 -6.01 -3.57 -7.52
CA ALA A 44 -5.58 -4.97 -7.60
C ALA A 44 -6.67 -5.91 -7.08
N ALA A 45 -7.29 -5.60 -5.94
CA ALA A 45 -8.42 -6.36 -5.41
C ALA A 45 -9.63 -6.35 -6.36
N ALA A 46 -9.87 -5.25 -7.06
CA ALA A 46 -10.94 -5.16 -8.05
C ALA A 46 -10.64 -5.94 -9.34
N ASN A 47 -9.36 -6.13 -9.69
CA ASN A 47 -8.93 -6.82 -10.91
C ASN A 47 -7.78 -7.81 -10.61
N PRO A 48 -8.06 -8.92 -9.91
CA PRO A 48 -7.02 -9.83 -9.42
C PRO A 48 -6.20 -10.50 -10.54
N LYS A 49 -6.78 -10.66 -11.74
CA LYS A 49 -6.10 -11.25 -12.91
C LYS A 49 -5.20 -10.26 -13.68
N LYS A 50 -5.16 -8.98 -13.28
CA LYS A 50 -4.34 -7.96 -13.94
C LYS A 50 -2.87 -7.98 -13.47
N GLY A 51 -2.58 -8.68 -12.38
CA GLY A 51 -1.21 -8.92 -11.95
C GLY A 51 -0.48 -9.79 -12.98
N ARG A 52 0.74 -9.40 -13.35
CA ARG A 52 1.62 -10.26 -14.15
C ARG A 52 1.93 -11.50 -13.32
N GLN A 53 1.65 -12.68 -13.88
CA GLN A 53 2.11 -13.93 -13.27
C GLN A 53 3.65 -13.93 -13.26
N ARG A 54 4.20 -14.30 -12.10
CA ARG A 54 5.66 -14.39 -11.91
C ARG A 54 6.22 -15.56 -12.69
#